data_AF-A0A3D3EBD5-F1
#
_entry.id   AF-A0A3D3EBD5-F1
#
_cell.length_a   1.000
_cell.length_b   1.000
_cell.length_c   1.000
_cell.angle_alpha   90.00
_cell.angle_beta   90.00
_cell.angle_gamma   90.00
#
_symmetry.space_group_name_H-M   'P 1'
#
loop_
_entity.id
_entity.type
_entity.pdbx_description
1 polymer ?
#
loop_
_entity_poly.entity_id
_entity_poly.type
_entity_poly.pdbx_seq_one_letter_code
_entity_poly.pdbx_strand_id
1 'polypeptide(L)'
;TTRRVAFDGSARHVVFILPSIRDGLEAGMDVAGLALVEAIWARMCAGTREDGSHIEPNDPMWDMLKDTAMNARNTPLSWLQMTPIYGDLAANKRFADAFAAWLASLYRNGVEATIRHYVDQTTPA
;
A
#
# COMPACT_ATOMS: atom_id res chain seq x y z
N THR A 1 -10.76 12.60 12.55
CA THR A 1 -10.19 13.03 11.26
C THR A 1 -9.56 11.83 10.58
N THR A 2 -9.46 11.83 9.26
CA THR A 2 -8.77 10.78 8.48
C THR A 2 -7.31 10.63 8.91
N ARG A 3 -6.63 11.73 9.24
CA ARG A 3 -5.27 11.75 9.80
C ARG A 3 -5.11 10.87 11.05
N ARG A 4 -6.04 10.96 12.03
CA ARG A 4 -5.99 10.16 13.27
C ARG A 4 -6.20 8.66 13.00
N VAL A 5 -7.01 8.33 12.00
CA VAL A 5 -7.23 6.93 11.58
C VAL A 5 -5.97 6.37 10.92
N ALA A 6 -5.32 7.16 10.07
CA ALA A 6 -4.07 6.78 9.41
C ALA A 6 -2.81 6.88 10.30
N PHE A 7 -2.95 7.27 11.57
CA PHE A 7 -1.81 7.40 12.48
C PHE A 7 -1.26 6.03 12.84
N ASP A 8 0.08 5.92 12.95
CA ASP A 8 0.77 4.69 13.37
C ASP A 8 0.47 3.50 12.43
N GLY A 9 0.57 3.78 11.13
CA GLY A 9 0.29 2.81 10.07
C GLY A 9 1.25 1.62 10.12
N SER A 10 2.52 1.85 10.47
CA SER A 10 3.53 0.79 10.58
C SER A 10 3.14 -0.29 11.58
N ALA A 11 2.60 0.07 12.75
CA ALA A 11 2.08 -0.89 13.72
C ALA A 11 0.70 -1.44 13.31
N ARG A 12 -0.20 -0.57 12.84
CA ARG A 12 -1.60 -0.95 12.55
C ARG A 12 -1.73 -1.90 11.37
N HIS A 13 -0.97 -1.69 10.29
CA HIS A 13 -1.04 -2.56 9.13
C HIS A 13 -0.52 -3.97 9.45
N VAL A 14 0.55 -4.07 10.25
CA VAL A 14 1.08 -5.35 10.76
C VAL A 14 0.02 -6.12 11.54
N VAL A 15 -0.77 -5.43 12.37
CA VAL A 15 -1.77 -6.09 13.23
C VAL A 15 -3.09 -6.37 12.49
N PHE A 16 -3.53 -5.47 11.60
CA PHE A 16 -4.90 -5.52 11.06
C PHE A 16 -5.00 -5.92 9.58
N ILE A 17 -3.95 -5.74 8.78
CA ILE A 17 -4.00 -5.97 7.33
C ILE A 17 -3.16 -7.17 6.92
N LEU A 18 -1.92 -7.27 7.41
CA LEU A 18 -1.00 -8.33 7.02
C LEU A 18 -1.49 -9.75 7.36
N PRO A 19 -2.19 -10.01 8.49
CA PRO A 19 -2.78 -11.33 8.74
C PRO A 19 -3.79 -11.72 7.65
N SER A 20 -4.68 -10.79 7.26
CA SER A 20 -5.65 -11.06 6.19
C SER A 20 -5.00 -11.29 4.82
N ILE A 21 -3.89 -10.61 4.52
CA ILE A 21 -3.11 -10.88 3.31
C ILE A 21 -2.57 -12.31 3.37
N ARG A 22 -1.97 -12.72 4.49
CA ARG A 22 -1.38 -14.05 4.66
C ARG A 22 -2.44 -15.14 4.58
N ASP A 23 -3.54 -15.00 5.32
CA ASP A 23 -4.66 -15.94 5.30
C ASP A 23 -5.27 -16.06 3.89
N GLY A 24 -5.47 -14.93 3.19
CA GLY A 24 -5.95 -14.93 1.82
C GLY A 24 -4.97 -15.57 0.83
N LEU A 25 -3.66 -15.38 1.04
CA LEU A 25 -2.63 -16.03 0.25
C LEU A 25 -2.66 -17.56 0.43
N GLU A 26 -2.69 -18.02 1.68
CA GLU A 26 -2.75 -19.44 2.05
C GLU A 26 -4.04 -20.11 1.56
N ALA A 27 -5.18 -19.44 1.70
CA ALA A 27 -6.48 -19.93 1.24
C ALA A 27 -6.69 -19.82 -0.29
N GLY A 28 -5.71 -19.30 -1.04
CA GLY A 28 -5.84 -19.13 -2.49
C GLY A 28 -6.84 -18.05 -2.91
N MET A 29 -7.27 -17.18 -1.99
CA MET A 29 -8.21 -16.10 -2.25
C MET A 29 -7.55 -14.93 -2.98
N ASP A 30 -8.39 -14.09 -3.59
CA ASP A 30 -7.93 -12.83 -4.15
C ASP A 30 -7.48 -11.87 -3.04
N VAL A 31 -6.29 -11.28 -3.23
CA VAL A 31 -5.66 -10.32 -2.31
C VAL A 31 -5.42 -8.97 -2.99
N ALA A 32 -5.91 -8.78 -4.22
CA ALA A 32 -5.70 -7.55 -4.98
C ALA A 32 -6.20 -6.30 -4.24
N GLY A 33 -7.34 -6.38 -3.56
CA GLY A 33 -7.87 -5.28 -2.75
C GLY A 33 -6.97 -4.94 -1.56
N LEU A 34 -6.43 -5.95 -0.87
CA LEU A 34 -5.48 -5.75 0.23
C LEU A 34 -4.15 -5.19 -0.26
N ALA A 35 -3.69 -5.61 -1.44
CA ALA A 35 -2.52 -5.02 -2.08
C ALA A 35 -2.74 -3.54 -2.46
N LEU A 36 -3.95 -3.15 -2.87
CA LEU A 36 -4.31 -1.76 -3.12
C LEU A 36 -4.27 -0.92 -1.83
N VAL A 37 -4.75 -1.47 -0.70
CA VAL A 37 -4.65 -0.81 0.61
C VAL A 37 -3.19 -0.49 0.97
N GLU A 38 -2.29 -1.46 0.81
CA GLU A 38 -0.86 -1.27 1.07
C GLU A 38 -0.23 -0.27 0.09
N ALA A 39 -0.63 -0.29 -1.18
CA ALA A 39 -0.14 0.67 -2.18
C ALA A 39 -0.60 2.12 -1.88
N ILE A 40 -1.83 2.31 -1.40
CA ILE A 40 -2.34 3.62 -0.96
C ILE A 40 -1.56 4.11 0.26
N TRP A 41 -1.25 3.22 1.21
CA TRP A 41 -0.43 3.58 2.37
C TRP A 41 0.99 4.00 1.96
N ALA A 42 1.65 3.24 1.09
CA ALA A 42 2.93 3.61 0.50
C ALA A 42 2.87 4.98 -0.19
N ARG A 43 1.83 5.21 -1.03
CA ARG A 43 1.64 6.49 -1.73
C ARG A 43 1.42 7.66 -0.78
N MET A 44 0.75 7.45 0.35
CA MET A 44 0.54 8.44 1.41
C MET A 44 1.86 8.77 2.12
N CYS A 45 2.67 7.75 2.44
CA CYS A 45 3.98 7.93 3.07
C CYS A 45 4.98 8.71 2.19
N ALA A 46 4.80 8.76 0.86
CA ALA A 46 5.59 9.66 0.00
C ALA A 46 5.41 11.16 0.34
N GLY A 47 4.46 11.51 1.22
CA GLY A 47 4.44 12.80 1.90
C GLY A 47 3.79 13.95 1.12
N THR A 48 3.18 13.65 -0.03
CA THR A 48 2.49 14.64 -0.87
C THR A 48 1.15 14.10 -1.36
N ARG A 49 0.13 14.94 -1.32
CA ARG A 49 -1.18 14.67 -1.93
C ARG A 49 -1.15 14.98 -3.43
N GLU A 50 -2.21 14.62 -4.13
CA GLU A 50 -2.36 14.84 -5.57
C GLU A 50 -2.48 16.32 -5.95
N ASP A 51 -2.99 17.15 -5.04
CA ASP A 51 -3.03 18.61 -5.16
C ASP A 51 -1.67 19.29 -4.86
N GLY A 52 -0.62 18.49 -4.59
CA GLY A 52 0.71 18.98 -4.25
C GLY A 52 0.90 19.38 -2.78
N SER A 53 -0.16 19.37 -1.96
CA SER A 53 -0.05 19.69 -0.54
C SER A 53 0.75 18.64 0.24
N HIS A 54 1.48 19.10 1.25
CA HIS A 54 2.30 18.23 2.09
C HIS A 54 1.46 17.42 3.09
N ILE A 55 1.89 16.19 3.33
CA ILE A 55 1.37 15.33 4.40
C ILE A 55 2.37 15.39 5.54
N GLU A 56 1.95 16.02 6.64
CA GLU A 56 2.75 16.09 7.87
C GLU A 56 2.98 14.70 8.47
N PRO A 57 4.13 14.46 9.15
CA PRO A 57 4.47 13.19 9.78
C PRO A 57 3.34 12.57 10.60
N ASN A 58 3.02 11.31 10.35
CA ASN A 58 1.85 10.63 10.95
C ASN A 58 2.17 9.24 11.51
N ASP A 59 3.45 8.91 11.68
CA ASP A 59 3.92 7.61 12.14
C ASP A 59 5.23 7.79 12.94
N PRO A 60 5.50 7.02 14.01
CA PRO A 60 6.77 7.07 14.73
C PRO A 60 8.01 6.85 13.86
N MET A 61 7.88 6.09 12.75
CA MET A 61 8.96 5.80 11.81
C MET A 61 8.79 6.55 10.47
N TRP A 62 8.18 7.74 10.51
CA TRP A 62 7.81 8.51 9.32
C TRP A 62 8.96 8.77 8.33
N ASP A 63 10.14 9.15 8.80
CA ASP A 63 11.25 9.50 7.89
C ASP A 63 11.70 8.29 7.05
N MET A 64 11.84 7.12 7.70
CA MET A 64 12.17 5.86 7.02
C MET A 64 11.07 5.46 6.02
N LEU A 65 9.80 5.57 6.42
CA LEU A 65 8.67 5.26 5.54
C LEU A 65 8.64 6.21 4.35
N LYS A 66 8.88 7.51 4.56
CA LYS A 66 8.88 8.51 3.49
C LYS A 66 9.98 8.23 2.48
N ASP A 67 11.21 8.00 2.94
CA ASP A 67 12.34 7.69 2.06
C ASP A 67 12.11 6.41 1.25
N THR A 68 11.59 5.37 1.92
CA THR A 68 11.27 4.11 1.25
C THR A 68 10.12 4.26 0.25
N ALA A 69 9.08 5.03 0.57
CA ALA A 69 7.97 5.32 -0.33
C ALA A 69 8.40 6.11 -1.57
N MET A 70 9.31 7.07 -1.40
CA MET A 70 9.88 7.82 -2.53
C MET A 70 10.67 6.90 -3.46
N ASN A 71 11.47 5.97 -2.91
CA ASN A 71 12.17 4.97 -3.73
C ASN A 71 11.19 3.99 -4.41
N ALA A 72 10.15 3.58 -3.69
CA ALA A 72 9.14 2.64 -4.17
C ALA A 72 8.37 3.14 -5.41
N ARG A 73 8.35 4.45 -5.66
CA ARG A 73 7.80 5.00 -6.91
C ARG A 73 8.41 4.38 -8.16
N ASN A 74 9.72 4.14 -8.14
CA ASN A 74 10.46 3.57 -9.26
C ASN A 74 10.80 2.09 -9.03
N THR A 75 10.95 1.68 -7.77
CA THR A 75 11.28 0.32 -7.37
C THR A 75 10.23 -0.21 -6.38
N PRO A 76 8.99 -0.53 -6.81
CA PRO A 76 7.87 -0.81 -5.91
C PRO A 76 8.18 -1.83 -4.80
N LEU A 77 8.94 -2.88 -5.14
CA LEU A 77 9.29 -3.93 -4.18
C LEU A 77 10.13 -3.43 -3.01
N SER A 78 10.82 -2.29 -3.10
CA SER A 78 11.57 -1.75 -1.96
C SER A 78 10.67 -1.46 -0.76
N TRP A 79 9.38 -1.16 -0.99
CA TRP A 79 8.40 -1.01 0.07
C TRP A 79 8.14 -2.33 0.79
N LEU A 80 7.84 -3.39 0.03
CA LEU A 80 7.56 -4.72 0.58
C LEU A 80 8.81 -5.40 1.17
N GLN A 81 10.01 -4.94 0.81
CA GLN A 81 11.28 -5.41 1.34
C GLN A 81 11.61 -4.88 2.75
N MET A 82 10.76 -4.03 3.34
CA MET A 82 10.87 -3.68 4.76
C MET A 82 10.51 -4.91 5.64
N THR A 83 11.46 -5.83 5.82
CA THR A 83 11.28 -7.10 6.53
C THR A 83 10.62 -6.96 7.92
N PRO A 84 10.92 -5.94 8.74
CA PRO A 84 10.25 -5.76 10.03
C PRO A 84 8.73 -5.54 9.95
N ILE A 85 8.23 -5.05 8.81
CA ILE A 85 6.80 -4.84 8.56
C ILE A 85 6.26 -6.04 7.79
N TYR A 86 6.82 -6.34 6.63
CA TYR A 86 6.22 -7.26 5.65
C TYR A 86 6.70 -8.71 5.76
N GLY A 87 7.80 -8.97 6.48
CA GLY A 87 8.44 -10.28 6.52
C GLY A 87 8.86 -10.75 5.12
N ASP A 88 8.32 -11.89 4.71
CA ASP A 88 8.58 -12.56 3.43
C ASP A 88 7.59 -12.22 2.30
N LEU A 89 6.63 -11.31 2.53
CA LEU A 89 5.59 -11.00 1.53
C LEU A 89 6.14 -10.47 0.20
N ALA A 90 7.32 -9.85 0.20
CA ALA A 90 8.01 -9.44 -1.03
C ALA A 90 8.33 -10.61 -1.98
N ALA A 91 8.48 -11.84 -1.46
CA ALA A 91 8.74 -13.04 -2.25
C ALA A 91 7.47 -13.67 -2.82
N ASN A 92 6.29 -13.32 -2.31
CA ASN A 92 5.02 -13.82 -2.84
C ASN A 92 4.64 -13.07 -4.11
N LYS A 93 4.88 -13.69 -5.28
CA LYS A 93 4.66 -13.05 -6.58
C LYS A 93 3.23 -12.52 -6.78
N ARG A 94 2.20 -13.25 -6.32
CA ARG A 94 0.79 -12.84 -6.47
C ARG A 94 0.51 -11.51 -5.77
N PHE A 95 1.00 -11.36 -4.54
CA PHE A 95 0.84 -10.13 -3.78
C PHE A 95 1.77 -9.01 -4.30
N ALA A 96 3.05 -9.33 -4.54
CA ALA A 96 4.06 -8.38 -4.97
C ALA A 96 3.74 -7.74 -6.33
N ASP A 97 3.27 -8.53 -7.31
CA ASP A 97 2.84 -8.02 -8.61
C ASP A 97 1.61 -7.11 -8.48
N ALA A 98 0.62 -7.52 -7.69
CA ALA A 98 -0.60 -6.74 -7.47
C ALA A 98 -0.29 -5.39 -6.81
N PHE A 99 0.55 -5.38 -5.77
CA PHE A 99 1.02 -4.16 -5.13
C PHE A 99 1.73 -3.24 -6.12
N ALA A 100 2.67 -3.77 -6.91
CA ALA A 100 3.42 -2.98 -7.88
C ALA A 100 2.50 -2.38 -8.96
N ALA A 101 1.53 -3.15 -9.46
CA ALA A 101 0.55 -2.68 -10.42
C ALA A 101 -0.31 -1.55 -9.84
N TRP A 102 -0.78 -1.69 -8.59
CA TRP A 102 -1.58 -0.66 -7.92
C TRP A 102 -0.79 0.60 -7.65
N LEU A 103 0.43 0.48 -7.11
CA LEU A 103 1.28 1.64 -6.86
C LEU A 103 1.55 2.41 -8.16
N ALA A 104 1.80 1.69 -9.25
CA ALA A 104 1.99 2.31 -10.56
C ALA A 104 0.70 2.99 -11.08
N SER A 105 -0.47 2.41 -10.85
CA SER A 105 -1.76 3.05 -11.18
C SER A 105 -1.98 4.32 -10.36
N LEU A 106 -1.69 4.30 -9.05
CA LEU A 106 -1.82 5.47 -8.17
C LEU A 106 -0.97 6.65 -8.66
N TYR A 107 0.26 6.39 -9.11
CA TYR A 107 1.11 7.46 -9.66
C TYR A 107 0.69 7.96 -11.04
N ARG A 108 0.06 7.12 -11.87
CA ARG A 108 -0.37 7.50 -13.24
C ARG A 108 -1.76 8.14 -13.28
N ASN A 109 -2.69 7.56 -12.55
CA ASN A 109 -4.13 7.82 -12.69
C ASN A 109 -4.72 8.51 -11.46
N GLY A 110 -4.01 8.48 -10.33
CA GLY A 110 -4.51 8.97 -9.06
C GLY A 110 -5.39 7.97 -8.30
N VAL A 111 -5.72 8.33 -7.06
CA VAL A 111 -6.43 7.47 -6.09
C VAL A 111 -7.85 7.18 -6.55
N GLU A 112 -8.63 8.19 -6.92
CA GLU A 112 -10.05 8.01 -7.26
C GLU A 112 -10.22 7.10 -8.49
N ALA A 113 -9.46 7.36 -9.56
CA ALA A 113 -9.52 6.55 -10.77
C ALA A 113 -9.03 5.11 -10.53
N THR A 114 -8.01 4.93 -9.68
CA THR A 114 -7.50 3.60 -9.32
C THR A 114 -8.53 2.80 -8.50
N ILE A 115 -9.20 3.43 -7.54
CA ILE A 115 -10.27 2.77 -6.76
C ILE A 115 -11.45 2.42 -7.67
N ARG A 116 -11.87 3.32 -8.57
CA ARG A 116 -12.93 3.04 -9.54
C ARG A 116 -12.59 1.82 -10.39
N HIS A 117 -11.35 1.77 -10.91
CA HIS A 117 -10.87 0.64 -11.69
C HIS A 117 -10.95 -0.69 -10.91
N TYR A 118 -10.55 -0.69 -9.64
CA TYR A 118 -10.65 -1.88 -8.77
C TYR A 118 -12.11 -2.34 -8.58
N VAL A 119 -13.03 -1.41 -8.33
CA VAL A 119 -14.46 -1.73 -8.15
C VAL A 119 -15.08 -2.26 -9.44
N ASP A 120 -14.76 -1.66 -10.58
CA ASP A 120 -15.28 -2.07 -11.89
C ASP A 120 -14.80 -3.48 -12.27
N GLN A 121 -13.59 -3.89 -11.83
CA GLN A 121 -13.08 -5.25 -12.02
C GLN A 121 -13.75 -6.28 -11.12
N THR A 122 -14.25 -5.86 -9.97
CA THR A 122 -14.80 -6.76 -8.95
C THR A 122 -16.32 -6.94 -9.08
N THR A 123 -16.97 -6.12 -9.91
CA THR A 123 -18.41 -6.25 -10.19
C THR A 123 -18.62 -7.28 -11.30
N PRO A 124 -19.23 -8.46 -11.02
CA PRO A 124 -19.65 -9.33 -12.09
C PRO A 124 -20.73 -8.62 -12.93
N ALA A 125 -20.64 -8.78 -14.26
CA ALA A 125 -21.62 -8.27 -15.21
C ALA A 125 -23.06 -8.76 -14.93
#